data_AF-A0A1G0D4Y1-F1
#
_entry.id   AF-A0A1G0D4Y1-F1
#
_cell.length_a   1.000
_cell.length_b   1.000
_cell.length_c   1.000
_cell.angle_alpha   90.00
_cell.angle_beta   90.00
_cell.angle_gamma   90.00
#
_symmetry.space_group_name_H-M   'P 1'
#
loop_
_entity.id
_entity.type
_entity.pdbx_description
1 polymer ?
#
loop_
_entity_poly.entity_id
_entity_poly.type
_entity_poly.pdbx_seq_one_letter_code
_entity_poly.pdbx_strand_id
1 'polypeptide(L)'
;MKMESWYDMLQAAMKADGENFDKRTCTLDETSLRKEFDVGYGLPKGEFFTAWGEKWVYFPLCYDGLEWVGHAPRNPCDIAMAHQGR
;
A
#
# COMPACT_ATOMS: atom_id res chain seq x y z
N MET A 1 10.24 -15.30 -10.00
CA MET A 1 10.35 -13.92 -9.45
C MET A 1 9.05 -13.23 -9.79
N LYS A 2 8.30 -12.74 -8.80
CA LYS A 2 6.99 -12.11 -9.03
C LYS A 2 7.23 -10.60 -9.02
N MET A 3 7.02 -9.96 -10.16
CA MET A 3 7.14 -8.51 -10.27
C MET A 3 5.78 -7.88 -9.99
N GLU A 4 5.76 -6.87 -9.14
CA GLU A 4 4.58 -6.06 -8.84
C GLU A 4 4.97 -4.59 -8.84
N SER A 5 3.98 -3.71 -8.91
CA SER A 5 4.16 -2.27 -8.73
C SER A 5 3.31 -1.79 -7.56
N TRP A 6 3.72 -0.70 -6.90
CA TRP A 6 2.87 -0.11 -5.87
C TRP A 6 1.56 0.41 -6.45
N TYR A 7 1.53 0.80 -7.72
CA TYR A 7 0.33 1.21 -8.42
C TYR A 7 -0.74 0.11 -8.37
N ASP A 8 -0.40 -1.11 -8.81
CA ASP A 8 -1.33 -2.22 -8.91
C ASP A 8 -1.78 -2.69 -7.53
N MET A 9 -0.82 -2.79 -6.60
CA MET A 9 -1.09 -3.24 -5.23
C MET A 9 -1.94 -2.24 -4.45
N LEU A 10 -1.65 -0.93 -4.56
CA LEU A 10 -2.44 0.12 -3.91
C LEU A 10 -3.83 0.24 -4.54
N GLN A 11 -3.95 0.09 -5.86
CA GLN A 11 -5.26 0.09 -6.52
C GLN A 11 -6.13 -1.07 -6.03
N ALA A 12 -5.55 -2.27 -5.91
CA ALA A 12 -6.25 -3.43 -5.37
C ALA A 12 -6.68 -3.22 -3.90
N ALA A 13 -5.78 -2.70 -3.06
CA ALA A 13 -6.07 -2.41 -1.65
C ALA A 13 -7.19 -1.37 -1.50
N MET A 14 -7.07 -0.22 -2.18
CA MET A 14 -8.09 0.84 -2.14
C MET A 14 -9.45 0.34 -2.64
N LYS A 15 -9.46 -0.47 -3.70
CA LYS A 15 -10.71 -1.06 -4.21
C LYS A 15 -11.36 -2.00 -3.19
N ALA A 16 -10.56 -2.81 -2.47
CA ALA A 16 -11.06 -3.71 -1.44
C ALA A 16 -11.72 -2.96 -0.27
N ASP A 17 -11.19 -1.78 0.06
CA ASP A 17 -11.71 -0.90 1.10
C ASP A 17 -12.85 0.04 0.63
N GLY A 18 -13.25 -0.06 -0.64
CA GLY A 18 -14.31 0.76 -1.23
C GLY A 18 -13.91 2.23 -1.48
N GLU A 19 -12.62 2.49 -1.62
CA GLU A 19 -12.07 3.81 -1.94
C GLU A 19 -11.97 4.06 -3.45
N ASN A 20 -11.93 5.35 -3.83
CA ASN A 20 -11.65 5.75 -5.20
C ASN A 20 -10.15 6.03 -5.37
N PHE A 21 -9.45 5.14 -6.07
CA PHE A 21 -8.02 5.24 -6.31
C PHE A 21 -7.59 6.52 -7.06
N ASP A 22 -8.40 7.02 -7.99
CA ASP A 22 -8.07 8.23 -8.77
C ASP A 22 -8.18 9.52 -7.95
N LYS A 23 -8.88 9.47 -6.80
CA LYS A 23 -9.01 10.61 -5.87
C LYS A 23 -7.96 10.60 -4.76
N ARG A 24 -7.04 9.63 -4.76
CA ARG A 24 -6.02 9.51 -3.72
C ARG A 24 -5.01 10.65 -3.80
N THR A 25 -4.38 10.96 -2.68
CA THR A 25 -3.10 11.70 -2.65
C THR A 25 -2.00 10.73 -2.28
N CYS A 26 -0.82 10.81 -2.89
CA CYS A 26 0.31 9.92 -2.62
C CYS A 26 1.61 10.71 -2.52
N THR A 27 2.54 10.25 -1.68
CA THR A 27 3.90 10.81 -1.61
C THR A 27 4.76 10.43 -2.80
N LEU A 28 4.47 9.30 -3.45
CA LEU A 28 5.09 8.90 -4.72
C LEU A 28 4.29 9.48 -5.90
N ASP A 29 5.00 9.89 -6.94
CA ASP A 29 4.38 10.24 -8.21
C ASP A 29 3.93 8.99 -9.00
N GLU A 30 3.19 9.20 -10.09
CA GLU A 30 2.68 8.13 -10.95
C GLU A 30 3.78 7.27 -11.59
N THR A 31 4.99 7.83 -11.79
CA THR A 31 6.11 7.10 -12.39
C THR A 31 6.72 6.17 -11.36
N SER A 32 7.01 6.67 -10.15
CA SER A 32 7.53 5.87 -9.03
C SER A 32 6.54 4.79 -8.58
N LEU A 33 5.22 5.09 -8.55
CA LEU A 33 4.21 4.07 -8.22
C LEU A 33 4.20 2.90 -9.20
N ARG A 34 4.46 3.14 -10.48
CA ARG A 34 4.43 2.12 -11.55
C ARG A 34 5.76 1.40 -11.71
N LYS A 35 6.79 1.79 -10.97
CA LYS A 35 8.08 1.11 -11.00
C LYS A 35 7.92 -0.29 -10.43
N GLU A 36 8.21 -1.28 -11.25
CA GLU A 36 8.14 -2.67 -10.83
C GLU A 36 9.29 -3.03 -9.90
N PHE A 37 9.00 -3.88 -8.92
CA PHE A 37 9.98 -4.48 -8.03
C PHE A 37 9.59 -5.93 -7.72
N ASP A 38 10.57 -6.71 -7.28
CA ASP A 38 10.36 -8.12 -6.95
C ASP A 38 9.84 -8.25 -5.52
N VAL A 39 8.58 -8.70 -5.37
CA VAL A 39 7.91 -8.96 -4.08
C VAL A 39 8.29 -10.31 -3.46
N GLY A 40 9.52 -10.75 -3.70
CA GLY A 40 10.07 -12.02 -3.21
C GLY A 40 10.75 -11.91 -1.84
N TYR A 41 11.23 -13.05 -1.33
CA TYR A 41 11.94 -13.11 -0.04
C TYR A 41 13.26 -12.32 -0.05
N GLY A 42 13.63 -11.79 1.12
CA GLY A 42 14.89 -11.07 1.33
C GLY A 42 14.71 -9.64 1.84
N LEU A 43 15.32 -8.67 1.16
CA LEU A 43 15.23 -7.26 1.51
C LEU A 43 14.06 -6.59 0.79
N PRO A 44 13.37 -5.61 1.42
CA PRO A 44 12.38 -4.77 0.74
C PRO A 44 13.00 -4.07 -0.47
N LYS A 45 12.27 -4.05 -1.60
CA LYS A 45 12.69 -3.43 -2.86
C LYS A 45 11.76 -2.32 -3.30
N GLY A 46 10.54 -2.29 -2.80
CA GLY A 46 9.58 -1.23 -3.06
C GLY A 46 9.98 0.10 -2.42
N GLU A 47 9.65 1.21 -3.09
CA GLU A 47 9.89 2.55 -2.54
C GLU A 47 8.94 2.85 -1.39
N PHE A 48 9.38 3.62 -0.39
CA PHE A 48 8.50 4.05 0.69
C PHE A 48 7.40 4.97 0.17
N PHE A 49 6.17 4.76 0.63
CA PHE A 49 5.07 5.66 0.31
C PHE A 49 4.10 5.85 1.46
N THR A 50 3.33 6.92 1.39
CA THR A 50 2.06 7.04 2.10
C THR A 50 1.03 7.57 1.12
N ALA A 51 -0.14 6.93 1.10
CA ALA A 51 -1.26 7.36 0.27
C ALA A 51 -2.50 7.57 1.14
N TRP A 52 -3.31 8.57 0.79
CA TRP A 52 -4.52 8.91 1.50
C TRP A 52 -5.72 8.76 0.56
N GLY A 53 -6.63 7.86 0.94
CA GLY A 53 -8.00 7.84 0.45
C GLY A 53 -8.90 8.79 1.25
N GLU A 54 -10.20 8.72 1.05
CA GLU A 54 -11.17 9.53 1.78
C GLU A 54 -11.28 9.10 3.26
N LYS A 55 -11.26 7.79 3.52
CA LYS A 55 -11.46 7.14 4.82
C LYS A 55 -10.20 6.49 5.38
N TRP A 56 -9.25 6.11 4.52
CA TRP A 56 -8.07 5.32 4.90
C TRP A 56 -6.74 5.99 4.52
N VAL A 57 -5.69 5.70 5.29
CA VAL A 57 -4.29 5.93 4.93
C VAL A 57 -3.64 4.59 4.62
N TYR A 58 -2.89 4.51 3.53
CA TYR A 58 -2.21 3.33 3.03
C TYR A 58 -0.70 3.51 3.08
N PHE A 59 0.03 2.43 3.37
CA PHE A 59 1.48 2.44 3.50
C PHE A 59 2.05 1.04 3.22
N PRO A 60 3.32 0.92 2.80
CA PRO A 60 3.93 -0.37 2.56
C PRO A 60 4.18 -1.10 3.88
N LEU A 61 3.92 -2.41 3.86
CA LEU A 61 4.27 -3.36 4.91
C LEU A 61 5.23 -4.40 4.33
N CYS A 62 6.11 -4.91 5.19
CA CYS A 62 7.04 -5.95 4.83
C CYS A 62 7.18 -6.95 5.98
N TYR A 63 7.17 -8.24 5.66
CA TYR A 63 7.54 -9.33 6.57
C TYR A 63 8.34 -10.39 5.81
N ASP A 64 9.56 -10.67 6.28
CA ASP A 64 10.51 -11.59 5.64
C ASP A 64 10.79 -11.29 4.14
N GLY A 65 10.78 -10.00 3.79
CA GLY A 65 10.98 -9.51 2.41
C GLY A 65 9.71 -9.52 1.55
N LEU A 66 8.65 -10.22 1.96
CA LEU A 66 7.37 -10.14 1.28
C LEU A 66 6.73 -8.77 1.54
N GLU A 67 6.44 -8.03 0.47
CA GLU A 67 5.92 -6.68 0.51
C GLU A 67 4.43 -6.64 0.14
N TRP A 68 3.62 -5.86 0.87
CA TRP A 68 2.21 -5.60 0.55
C TRP A 68 1.74 -4.23 1.06
N VAL A 69 0.50 -3.84 0.74
CA VAL A 69 -0.10 -2.57 1.17
C VAL A 69 -0.93 -2.79 2.42
N GLY A 70 -0.54 -2.14 3.51
CA GLY A 70 -1.35 -2.00 4.71
C GLY A 70 -2.16 -0.71 4.73
N HIS A 71 -3.08 -0.60 5.69
CA HIS A 71 -3.90 0.59 5.86
C HIS A 71 -4.29 0.85 7.31
N ALA A 72 -4.71 2.09 7.61
CA ALA A 72 -5.29 2.50 8.88
C ALA A 72 -6.35 3.59 8.66
N PRO A 73 -7.32 3.78 9.57
CA PRO A 73 -8.30 4.86 9.44
C PRO A 73 -7.62 6.21 9.33
N ARG A 74 -8.11 7.06 8.42
CA ARG A 74 -7.55 8.39 8.15
C ARG A 74 -7.71 9.34 9.34
N ASN A 75 -8.81 9.20 10.07
CA ASN A 75 -9.16 10.05 11.20
C ASN A 75 -9.36 9.17 12.46
N PRO A 76 -9.18 9.73 13.67
CA PRO A 76 -9.50 9.05 14.91
C PRO A 76 -10.94 8.49 14.88
N CYS A 77 -11.09 7.22 15.25
CA CYS A 77 -12.37 6.51 15.27
C CYS A 77 -12.28 5.27 16.16
N ASP A 78 -13.41 4.57 16.31
CA ASP A 78 -13.53 3.36 17.13
C ASP A 78 -13.21 2.05 16.36
N ILE A 79 -12.67 2.16 15.14
CA ILE A 79 -12.26 0.98 14.35
C ILE A 79 -10.97 0.41 14.93
N ALA A 80 -11.05 -0.76 15.55
CA ALA A 80 -9.90 -1.52 16.01
C ALA A 80 -9.27 -2.32 14.85
N MET A 81 -8.05 -1.95 14.44
CA MET A 81 -7.34 -2.64 13.36
C MET A 81 -6.73 -3.96 13.83
N ALA A 82 -6.80 -4.99 12.98
CA ALA A 82 -6.06 -6.23 13.19
C ALA A 82 -4.54 -6.03 12.99
N HIS A 83 -3.73 -6.95 13.52
CA HIS A 83 -2.30 -7.01 13.19
C HIS A 83 -2.12 -7.25 11.69
N GLN A 84 -1.27 -6.45 11.05
CA GLN A 84 -0.95 -6.54 9.63
C GLN A 84 0.51 -6.97 9.49
N GLY A 85 0.74 -8.20 9.01
CA GLY A 85 2.05 -8.86 8.99
C GLY A 85 2.07 -10.08 9.89
N ARG A 86 1.90 -11.26 9.28
CA ARG A 86 1.98 -12.58 9.89
C ARG A 86 2.85 -13.48 9.05
#